data_AF-A0A8T1RXA3-F1
#
_entry.id   AF-A0A8T1RXA3-F1
#
_cell.length_a   1.000
_cell.length_b   1.000
_cell.length_c   1.000
_cell.angle_alpha   90.00
_cell.angle_beta   90.00
_cell.angle_gamma   90.00
#
_symmetry.space_group_name_H-M   'P 1'
#
loop_
_entity.id
_entity.type
_entity.pdbx_description
1 polymer ?
#
loop_
_entity_poly.entity_id
_entity_poly.type
_entity_poly.pdbx_seq_one_letter_code
_entity_poly.pdbx_strand_id
1 'polypeptide(L)'
;GCTVIRYTAPWEMMFFAESFGIRSLQTPARKLLELLFHYQIEKKPLLFHVFSNGGVMLYRYILELIHTHGQFSSLKVVGTIFDSAPGRRNIVGSLRALAAVLGSTNVLLKFCLLLVFAILVVVLRVLLHPVTRFFHETHYDALLKGPSRWPELYLYSKGDRIILASDIECMAEARRQHNVAVRTMDFSDSAHVGHLLAYPSYYMSLCSSFMYDCVGCS
;
A
#
# COMPACT_ATOMS: atom_id res chain seq x y z
N GLY A 1 1.95 13.58 -21.14
CA GLY A 1 1.13 13.60 -19.91
C GLY A 1 1.19 12.25 -19.24
N CYS A 2 1.17 12.19 -17.91
CA CYS A 2 1.24 10.96 -17.12
C CYS A 2 -0.13 10.68 -16.46
N THR A 3 -0.57 9.43 -16.46
CA THR A 3 -1.74 9.01 -15.69
C THR A 3 -1.29 8.66 -14.28
N VAL A 4 -1.97 9.20 -13.27
CA VAL A 4 -1.72 8.85 -11.86
C VAL A 4 -2.91 8.09 -11.33
N ILE A 5 -2.70 6.84 -10.90
CA ILE A 5 -3.73 6.02 -10.27
C ILE A 5 -3.64 6.17 -8.75
N ARG A 6 -4.76 6.56 -8.15
CA ARG A 6 -5.00 6.58 -6.70
C ARG A 6 -6.22 5.73 -6.44
N TYR A 7 -6.10 4.72 -5.59
CA TYR A 7 -7.23 3.89 -5.21
C TYR A 7 -7.21 3.62 -3.72
N THR A 8 -8.35 3.88 -3.08
CA THR A 8 -8.60 3.55 -1.69
C THR A 8 -9.54 2.35 -1.67
N ALA A 9 -9.04 1.21 -1.18
CA ALA A 9 -9.85 0.00 -1.12
C ALA A 9 -10.97 0.13 -0.07
N PRO A 10 -12.12 -0.54 -0.27
CA PRO A 10 -13.18 -0.62 0.74
C PRO A 10 -12.63 -1.25 2.03
N TRP A 11 -12.87 -0.60 3.17
CA TRP A 11 -12.30 -1.01 4.45
C TRP A 11 -12.78 -2.39 4.88
N GLU A 12 -13.98 -2.81 4.47
CA GLU A 12 -14.54 -4.13 4.76
C GLU A 12 -13.69 -5.24 4.12
N MET A 13 -13.25 -5.03 2.88
CA MET A 13 -12.38 -5.96 2.16
C MET A 13 -10.99 -6.01 2.80
N MET A 14 -10.45 -4.85 3.18
CA MET A 14 -9.11 -4.74 3.78
C MET A 14 -9.03 -5.35 5.18
N PHE A 15 -9.99 -5.05 6.05
CA PHE A 15 -9.91 -5.44 7.47
C PHE A 15 -10.49 -6.82 7.73
N PHE A 16 -11.52 -7.24 7.00
CA PHE A 16 -12.13 -8.55 7.20
C PHE A 16 -11.58 -9.54 6.19
N ALA A 17 -11.94 -9.42 4.91
CA ALA A 17 -11.65 -10.47 3.92
C ALA A 17 -10.15 -10.80 3.80
N GLU A 18 -9.29 -9.79 3.63
CA GLU A 18 -7.83 -9.98 3.53
C GLU A 18 -7.20 -10.50 4.83
N SER A 19 -7.77 -10.15 6.00
CA SER A 19 -7.32 -10.68 7.29
C SER A 19 -7.64 -12.16 7.45
N PHE A 20 -8.76 -12.63 6.88
CA PHE A 20 -9.14 -14.04 6.81
C PHE A 20 -8.44 -14.81 5.67
N GLY A 21 -7.53 -14.18 4.93
CA GLY A 21 -6.82 -14.80 3.81
C GLY A 21 -7.65 -14.92 2.52
N ILE A 22 -8.83 -14.30 2.47
CA ILE A 22 -9.66 -14.20 1.27
C ILE A 22 -9.09 -13.08 0.40
N ARG A 23 -8.65 -13.42 -0.82
CA ARG A 23 -8.04 -12.51 -1.80
C ARG A 23 -9.07 -11.58 -2.48
N SER A 24 -9.90 -10.94 -1.68
CA SER A 24 -11.04 -10.13 -2.15
C SER A 24 -10.62 -8.95 -3.02
N LEU A 25 -9.40 -8.42 -2.83
CA LEU A 25 -8.89 -7.29 -3.59
C LEU A 25 -8.36 -7.66 -4.98
N GLN A 26 -8.22 -8.94 -5.29
CA GLN A 26 -7.76 -9.39 -6.62
C GLN A 26 -8.75 -9.00 -7.73
N THR A 27 -10.06 -9.08 -7.45
CA THR A 27 -11.11 -8.71 -8.41
C THR A 27 -11.12 -7.19 -8.68
N PRO A 28 -11.14 -6.30 -7.66
CA PRO A 28 -10.94 -4.87 -7.87
C PRO A 28 -9.65 -4.52 -8.60
N ALA A 29 -8.52 -5.18 -8.29
CA ALA A 29 -7.25 -4.93 -8.97
C ALA A 29 -7.35 -5.22 -10.48
N ARG A 30 -7.94 -6.37 -10.84
CA ARG A 30 -8.16 -6.74 -12.25
C ARG A 30 -9.07 -5.74 -12.96
N LYS A 31 -10.23 -5.42 -12.37
CA LYS A 31 -11.18 -4.47 -12.95
C LYS A 31 -10.54 -3.09 -13.18
N LEU A 32 -9.73 -2.63 -12.23
CA LEU A 32 -9.00 -1.37 -12.37
C LEU A 32 -8.05 -1.39 -13.57
N LEU A 33 -7.30 -2.48 -13.77
CA LEU A 33 -6.44 -2.62 -14.94
C LEU A 33 -7.24 -2.71 -16.25
N GLU A 34 -8.32 -3.49 -16.29
CA GLU A 34 -9.22 -3.60 -17.45
C GLU A 34 -9.79 -2.23 -17.87
N LEU A 35 -10.13 -1.36 -16.91
CA LEU A 35 -10.59 0.00 -17.20
C LEU A 35 -9.51 0.84 -17.91
N LEU A 36 -8.22 0.64 -17.62
CA LEU A 36 -7.16 1.38 -18.31
C LEU A 36 -7.12 1.07 -19.81
N PHE A 37 -7.36 -0.18 -20.19
CA PHE A 37 -7.47 -0.59 -21.60
C PHE A 37 -8.78 -0.08 -22.22
N HIS A 38 -9.88 -0.14 -21.47
CA HIS A 38 -11.18 0.36 -21.94
C HIS A 38 -11.12 1.85 -22.31
N TYR A 39 -10.44 2.66 -21.51
CA TYR A 39 -10.26 4.09 -21.75
C TYR A 39 -9.05 4.44 -22.63
N GLN A 40 -8.37 3.44 -23.23
CA GLN A 40 -7.20 3.64 -24.10
C GLN A 40 -6.04 4.40 -23.42
N ILE A 41 -5.81 4.12 -22.14
CA ILE A 41 -4.78 4.76 -21.30
C ILE A 41 -3.53 3.88 -21.19
N GLU A 42 -3.56 2.62 -21.66
CA GLU A 42 -2.51 1.62 -21.48
C GLU A 42 -1.15 2.04 -22.07
N LYS A 43 -1.16 2.88 -23.11
CA LYS A 43 0.05 3.40 -23.76
C LYS A 43 0.63 4.64 -23.09
N LYS A 44 -0.10 5.26 -22.15
CA LYS A 44 0.37 6.46 -21.44
C LYS A 44 1.27 6.03 -20.27
N PRO A 45 2.30 6.83 -19.93
CA PRO A 45 3.06 6.66 -18.70
C PRO A 45 2.12 6.56 -17.50
N LEU A 46 2.29 5.53 -16.68
CA LEU A 46 1.45 5.24 -15.53
C LEU A 46 2.26 5.34 -14.24
N LEU A 47 1.77 6.15 -13.30
CA LEU A 47 2.31 6.29 -11.96
C LEU A 47 1.28 5.79 -10.94
N PHE A 48 1.69 4.92 -10.03
CA PHE A 48 0.84 4.53 -8.91
C PHE A 48 1.12 5.41 -7.71
N HIS A 49 0.07 5.87 -7.03
CA HIS A 49 0.19 6.55 -5.74
C HIS A 49 -0.66 5.78 -4.72
N VAL A 50 0.05 5.08 -3.85
CA VAL A 50 -0.44 4.02 -2.98
C VAL A 50 -0.48 4.53 -1.55
N PHE A 51 -1.67 4.56 -0.94
CA PHE A 51 -1.88 5.08 0.41
C PHE A 51 -2.10 3.96 1.41
N SER A 52 -1.35 4.01 2.53
CA SER A 52 -1.46 3.08 3.64
C SER A 52 -1.28 1.61 3.24
N ASN A 53 -1.39 0.71 4.22
CA ASN A 53 -1.37 -0.73 3.96
C ASN A 53 -2.54 -1.19 3.08
N GLY A 54 -3.67 -0.49 3.13
CA GLY A 54 -4.82 -0.77 2.29
C GLY A 54 -4.52 -0.70 0.79
N GLY A 55 -3.90 0.40 0.35
CA GLY A 55 -3.46 0.56 -1.03
C GLY A 55 -2.39 -0.48 -1.40
N VAL A 56 -1.48 -0.78 -0.48
CA VAL A 56 -0.41 -1.78 -0.66
C VAL A 56 -0.97 -3.18 -0.95
N MET A 57 -2.04 -3.59 -0.24
CA MET A 57 -2.69 -4.89 -0.48
C MET A 57 -3.24 -4.99 -1.91
N LEU A 58 -3.91 -3.95 -2.40
CA LEU A 58 -4.38 -3.91 -3.78
C LEU A 58 -3.20 -3.86 -4.76
N TYR A 59 -2.22 -3.00 -4.50
CA TYR A 59 -1.07 -2.78 -5.38
C TYR A 59 -0.24 -4.06 -5.55
N ARG A 60 -0.11 -4.91 -4.53
CA ARG A 60 0.46 -6.25 -4.66
C ARG A 60 -0.24 -7.06 -5.75
N TYR A 61 -1.58 -7.11 -5.75
CA TYR A 61 -2.32 -7.85 -6.77
C TYR A 61 -2.20 -7.21 -8.15
N ILE A 62 -2.14 -5.88 -8.23
CA ILE A 62 -1.83 -5.17 -9.48
C ILE A 62 -0.46 -5.60 -10.02
N LEU A 63 0.58 -5.61 -9.18
CA LEU A 63 1.91 -6.08 -9.56
C LEU A 63 1.90 -7.52 -10.07
N GLU A 64 1.23 -8.42 -9.35
CA GLU A 64 1.09 -9.82 -9.75
C GLU A 64 0.43 -9.93 -11.13
N LEU A 65 -0.68 -9.23 -11.35
CA LEU A 65 -1.40 -9.23 -12.63
C LEU A 65 -0.55 -8.66 -13.78
N ILE A 66 0.18 -7.56 -13.57
CA ILE A 66 1.05 -6.96 -14.60
C ILE A 66 2.13 -7.95 -15.07
N HIS A 67 2.68 -8.77 -14.16
CA HIS A 67 3.79 -9.68 -14.48
C HIS A 67 3.33 -11.07 -14.93
N THR A 68 2.13 -11.50 -14.56
CA THR A 68 1.63 -12.86 -14.86
C THR A 68 0.63 -12.90 -16.01
N HIS A 69 -0.14 -11.82 -16.25
CA HIS A 69 -1.12 -11.75 -17.33
C HIS A 69 -0.58 -10.91 -18.49
N GLY A 70 -0.34 -11.57 -19.64
CA GLY A 70 0.23 -10.94 -20.83
C GLY A 70 -0.55 -9.76 -21.41
N GLN A 71 -1.84 -9.61 -21.08
CA GLN A 71 -2.59 -8.40 -21.45
C GLN A 71 -2.03 -7.16 -20.75
N PHE A 72 -1.77 -7.27 -19.44
CA PHE A 72 -1.38 -6.15 -18.58
C PHE A 72 0.12 -5.84 -18.61
N SER A 73 0.95 -6.76 -19.13
CA SER A 73 2.40 -6.55 -19.24
C SER A 73 2.78 -5.41 -20.20
N SER A 74 1.86 -4.98 -21.05
CA SER A 74 2.02 -3.85 -21.97
C SER A 74 1.92 -2.47 -21.30
N LEU A 75 1.49 -2.40 -20.03
CA LEU A 75 1.33 -1.15 -19.30
C LEU A 75 2.68 -0.47 -19.03
N LYS A 76 2.82 0.80 -19.43
CA LYS A 76 4.03 1.60 -19.19
C LYS A 76 4.07 2.17 -17.78
N VAL A 77 4.33 1.33 -16.76
CA VAL A 77 4.50 1.80 -15.39
C VAL A 77 5.85 2.51 -15.24
N VAL A 78 5.83 3.80 -14.88
CA VAL A 78 7.04 4.64 -14.78
C VAL A 78 7.49 4.87 -13.34
N GLY A 79 6.65 4.60 -12.35
CA GLY A 79 7.04 4.71 -10.95
C GLY A 79 5.88 4.51 -9.98
N THR A 80 6.23 4.40 -8.69
CA THR A 80 5.26 4.26 -7.60
C THR A 80 5.63 5.16 -6.42
N ILE A 81 4.65 5.93 -5.93
CA ILE A 81 4.72 6.65 -4.67
C ILE A 81 3.97 5.84 -3.62
N PHE A 82 4.62 5.54 -2.50
CA PHE A 82 4.00 4.98 -1.30
C PHE A 82 3.88 6.08 -0.26
N ASP A 83 2.66 6.31 0.21
CA ASP A 83 2.35 7.26 1.28
C ASP A 83 1.93 6.49 2.54
N SER A 84 2.73 6.63 3.59
CA SER A 84 2.54 5.98 4.88
C SER A 84 2.44 4.46 4.78
N ALA A 85 3.26 3.84 3.92
CA ALA A 85 3.25 2.40 3.65
C ALA A 85 4.55 1.93 3.00
N PRO A 86 4.85 0.61 2.97
CA PRO A 86 4.17 -0.49 3.64
C PRO A 86 4.63 -0.69 5.09
N GLY A 87 3.75 -1.17 5.96
CA GLY A 87 4.06 -1.56 7.33
C GLY A 87 3.88 -3.04 7.61
N ARG A 88 4.69 -3.59 8.52
CA ARG A 88 4.76 -5.02 8.82
C ARG A 88 3.93 -5.37 10.06
N ARG A 89 3.14 -6.45 9.97
CA ARG A 89 2.45 -7.12 11.10
C ARG A 89 1.90 -6.15 12.17
N ASN A 90 1.24 -5.11 11.69
CA ASN A 90 0.92 -3.95 12.51
C ASN A 90 -0.42 -4.14 13.24
N ILE A 91 -0.47 -5.02 14.24
CA ILE A 91 -1.72 -5.32 14.97
C ILE A 91 -2.24 -4.07 15.67
N VAL A 92 -1.36 -3.32 16.33
CA VAL A 92 -1.72 -2.10 17.07
C VAL A 92 -2.20 -1.00 16.11
N GLY A 93 -1.52 -0.79 14.99
CA GLY A 93 -1.97 0.18 14.00
C GLY A 93 -3.23 -0.28 13.25
N SER A 94 -3.44 -1.58 13.01
CA SER A 94 -4.71 -2.11 12.51
C SER A 94 -5.86 -1.83 13.49
N LEU A 95 -5.63 -2.00 14.79
CA LEU A 95 -6.61 -1.63 15.82
C LEU A 95 -6.88 -0.13 15.86
N ARG A 96 -5.84 0.71 15.77
CA ARG A 96 -5.98 2.18 15.71
C ARG A 96 -6.73 2.62 14.46
N ALA A 97 -6.41 2.05 13.30
CA ALA A 97 -7.08 2.32 12.05
C ALA A 97 -8.56 1.91 12.10
N LEU A 98 -8.86 0.71 12.61
CA LEU A 98 -10.24 0.27 12.80
C LEU A 98 -10.98 1.17 13.80
N ALA A 99 -10.34 1.57 14.90
CA ALA A 99 -10.93 2.49 15.87
C ALA A 99 -11.23 3.88 15.28
N ALA A 100 -10.40 4.34 14.33
CA ALA A 100 -10.64 5.58 13.59
C ALA A 100 -11.82 5.42 12.61
N VAL A 101 -11.89 4.31 11.87
CA VAL A 101 -13.00 3.99 10.95
C VAL A 101 -14.34 3.88 11.69
N LEU A 102 -14.35 3.24 12.86
CA LEU A 102 -15.56 3.10 13.68
C LEU A 102 -16.06 4.45 14.23
N GLY A 103 -15.22 5.49 14.29
CA GLY A 103 -15.64 6.85 14.64
C GLY A 103 -16.39 6.92 15.97
N SER A 104 -17.59 7.50 15.95
CA SER A 104 -18.48 7.75 17.09
C SER A 104 -19.52 6.65 17.35
N THR A 105 -19.27 5.39 16.95
CA THR A 105 -20.17 4.28 17.35
C THR A 105 -20.28 4.18 18.87
N ASN A 106 -21.37 3.56 19.35
CA ASN A 106 -21.56 3.27 20.77
C ASN A 106 -20.28 2.65 21.38
N VAL A 107 -19.82 3.21 22.50
CA VAL A 107 -18.54 2.84 23.13
C VAL A 107 -18.47 1.34 23.44
N LEU A 108 -19.57 0.73 23.90
CA LEU A 108 -19.62 -0.70 24.20
C LEU A 108 -19.47 -1.54 22.92
N LEU A 109 -20.22 -1.18 21.87
CA LEU A 109 -20.14 -1.87 20.58
C LEU A 109 -18.75 -1.73 19.95
N LYS A 110 -18.18 -0.51 19.99
CA LYS A 110 -16.83 -0.23 19.50
C LYS A 110 -15.79 -1.08 20.25
N PHE A 111 -15.90 -1.18 21.57
CA PHE A 111 -15.02 -2.03 22.37
C PHE A 111 -15.16 -3.51 22.00
N CYS A 112 -16.40 -4.02 21.91
CA CYS A 112 -16.65 -5.41 21.49
C CYS A 112 -16.07 -5.71 20.11
N LEU A 113 -16.29 -4.84 19.12
CA LEU A 113 -15.77 -5.01 17.76
C LEU A 113 -14.23 -5.00 17.73
N LEU A 114 -13.60 -4.07 18.45
CA LEU A 114 -12.15 -4.01 18.55
C LEU A 114 -11.57 -5.23 19.27
N LEU A 115 -12.23 -5.73 20.32
CA LEU A 115 -11.81 -6.93 21.05
C LEU A 115 -11.89 -8.18 20.15
N VAL A 116 -13.02 -8.36 19.46
CA VAL A 116 -13.20 -9.47 18.51
C VAL A 116 -12.15 -9.40 17.40
N PHE A 117 -11.92 -8.21 16.83
CA PHE A 117 -10.88 -8.01 15.82
C PHE A 117 -9.47 -8.30 16.36
N ALA A 118 -9.14 -7.84 17.57
CA ALA A 118 -7.85 -8.12 18.21
C ALA A 118 -7.61 -9.62 18.40
N ILE A 119 -8.58 -10.33 18.99
CA ILE A 119 -8.53 -11.77 19.21
C ILE A 119 -8.33 -12.49 17.87
N LEU A 120 -9.12 -12.12 16.86
CA LEU A 120 -9.04 -12.72 15.54
C LEU A 120 -7.68 -12.50 14.88
N VAL A 121 -7.17 -11.26 14.89
CA VAL A 121 -5.86 -10.94 14.29
C VAL A 121 -4.75 -11.70 15.00
N VAL A 122 -4.78 -11.81 16.33
CA VAL A 122 -3.78 -12.58 17.09
C VAL A 122 -3.85 -14.07 16.74
N VAL A 123 -5.05 -14.66 16.72
CA VAL A 123 -5.23 -16.07 16.37
C VAL A 123 -4.74 -16.35 14.94
N LEU A 124 -5.15 -15.54 13.95
CA LEU A 124 -4.80 -15.76 12.55
C LEU A 124 -3.35 -15.41 12.22
N ARG A 125 -2.82 -14.29 12.72
CA ARG A 125 -1.51 -13.74 12.33
C ARG A 125 -0.36 -14.08 13.28
N VAL A 126 -0.64 -14.54 14.51
CA VAL A 126 0.41 -14.93 15.47
C VAL A 126 0.37 -16.43 15.73
N LEU A 127 -0.80 -16.97 16.07
CA LEU A 127 -0.93 -18.39 16.44
C LEU A 127 -0.89 -19.30 15.21
N LEU A 128 -1.63 -18.96 14.16
CA LEU A 128 -1.73 -19.76 12.93
C LEU A 128 -0.65 -19.42 11.90
N HIS A 129 -0.04 -18.23 11.96
CA HIS A 129 0.99 -17.80 11.00
C HIS A 129 2.19 -18.75 10.86
N PRO A 130 2.75 -19.39 11.90
CA PRO A 130 3.85 -20.34 11.74
C PRO A 130 3.49 -21.52 10.82
N VAL A 131 2.22 -21.90 10.79
CA VAL A 131 1.67 -22.98 9.95
C VAL A 131 1.22 -22.43 8.59
N THR A 132 0.53 -21.29 8.57
CA THR A 132 -0.01 -20.70 7.34
C THR A 132 1.03 -19.96 6.50
N ARG A 133 2.19 -19.56 7.05
CA ARG A 133 3.28 -18.92 6.28
C ARG A 133 3.82 -19.79 5.14
N PHE A 134 3.69 -21.11 5.26
CA PHE A 134 4.09 -22.04 4.21
C PHE A 134 3.13 -21.99 3.02
N PHE A 135 1.92 -21.46 3.20
CA PHE A 135 0.86 -21.40 2.20
C PHE A 135 0.43 -19.96 1.85
N HIS A 136 0.76 -18.96 2.67
CA HIS A 136 0.30 -17.59 2.52
C HIS A 136 1.40 -16.57 2.82
N GLU A 137 1.98 -16.02 1.75
CA GLU A 137 2.93 -14.91 1.84
C GLU A 137 2.21 -13.60 2.15
N THR A 138 2.72 -12.84 3.13
CA THR A 138 2.13 -11.56 3.53
C THR A 138 2.30 -10.52 2.42
N HIS A 139 1.42 -9.51 2.41
CA HIS A 139 1.51 -8.42 1.43
C HIS A 139 2.85 -7.65 1.51
N TYR A 140 3.38 -7.48 2.72
CA TYR A 140 4.68 -6.87 2.95
C TYR A 140 5.82 -7.75 2.38
N ASP A 141 5.83 -9.05 2.70
CA ASP A 141 6.89 -9.96 2.25
C ASP A 141 6.87 -10.15 0.72
N ALA A 142 5.68 -10.18 0.12
CA ALA A 142 5.52 -10.24 -1.34
C ALA A 142 6.11 -9.00 -2.03
N LEU A 143 5.96 -7.81 -1.43
CA LEU A 143 6.51 -6.56 -1.97
C LEU A 143 8.03 -6.48 -1.85
N LEU A 144 8.61 -7.01 -0.77
CA LEU A 144 10.08 -7.10 -0.66
C LEU A 144 10.67 -7.80 -1.89
N LYS A 145 10.02 -8.90 -2.31
CA LYS A 145 10.42 -9.71 -3.46
C LYS A 145 9.77 -9.26 -4.77
N GLY A 146 9.11 -8.10 -4.77
CA GLY A 146 8.30 -7.62 -5.88
C GLY A 146 9.10 -7.59 -7.20
N PRO A 147 8.53 -8.07 -8.32
CA PRO A 147 9.24 -8.14 -9.59
C PRO A 147 9.44 -6.76 -10.25
N SER A 148 8.75 -5.71 -9.78
CA SER A 148 8.89 -4.35 -10.30
C SER A 148 10.32 -3.83 -10.17
N ARG A 149 10.76 -3.07 -11.18
CA ARG A 149 12.08 -2.41 -11.23
C ARG A 149 12.01 -0.91 -11.54
N TRP A 150 10.81 -0.35 -11.62
CA TRP A 150 10.63 1.08 -11.80
C TRP A 150 10.93 1.86 -10.51
N PRO A 151 11.25 3.16 -10.59
CA PRO A 151 11.53 3.99 -9.43
C PRO A 151 10.40 3.99 -8.39
N GLU A 152 10.78 4.08 -7.11
CA GLU A 152 9.88 4.07 -5.96
C GLU A 152 10.18 5.29 -5.06
N LEU A 153 9.13 5.98 -4.58
CA LEU A 153 9.22 7.08 -3.61
C LEU A 153 8.41 6.71 -2.36
N TYR A 154 9.05 6.70 -1.20
CA TYR A 154 8.41 6.46 0.09
C TYR A 154 8.27 7.77 0.86
N LEU A 155 7.03 8.16 1.14
CA LEU A 155 6.65 9.28 1.98
C LEU A 155 6.16 8.72 3.31
N TYR A 156 6.79 9.10 4.42
CA TYR A 156 6.45 8.60 5.74
C TYR A 156 6.77 9.62 6.83
N SER A 157 6.42 9.31 8.08
CA SER A 157 6.70 10.17 9.22
C SER A 157 7.04 9.33 10.43
N LYS A 158 8.08 9.69 11.18
CA LYS A 158 8.32 9.11 12.53
C LYS A 158 7.17 9.41 13.50
N GLY A 159 6.35 10.44 13.24
CA GLY A 159 5.13 10.76 13.96
C GLY A 159 3.93 9.87 13.60
N ASP A 160 4.05 9.00 12.60
CA ASP A 160 3.00 8.06 12.22
C ASP A 160 2.79 7.00 13.32
N ARG A 161 1.62 7.04 13.96
CA ARG A 161 1.22 6.12 15.02
C ARG A 161 0.57 4.84 14.50
N ILE A 162 0.35 4.74 13.20
CA ILE A 162 -0.18 3.56 12.54
C ILE A 162 1.00 2.80 11.95
N ILE A 163 1.72 3.32 10.97
CA ILE A 163 2.82 2.60 10.31
C ILE A 163 4.16 3.09 10.84
N LEU A 164 5.00 2.15 11.31
CA LEU A 164 6.32 2.49 11.82
C LEU A 164 7.26 2.89 10.68
N ALA A 165 7.96 4.02 10.86
CA ALA A 165 9.00 4.48 9.93
C ALA A 165 10.05 3.39 9.64
N SER A 166 10.43 2.61 10.65
CA SER A 166 11.42 1.52 10.51
C SER A 166 11.00 0.42 9.53
N ASP A 167 9.70 0.14 9.42
CA ASP A 167 9.21 -0.85 8.44
C ASP A 167 9.39 -0.30 7.01
N ILE A 168 9.08 0.98 6.80
CA ILE A 168 9.22 1.64 5.50
C ILE A 168 10.70 1.77 5.12
N GLU A 169 11.56 2.15 6.06
CA GLU A 169 13.00 2.23 5.87
C GLU A 169 13.59 0.85 5.50
N CYS A 170 13.15 -0.22 6.19
CA CYS A 170 13.56 -1.59 5.87
C CYS A 170 13.11 -2.02 4.48
N MET A 171 11.87 -1.71 4.08
CA MET A 171 11.38 -1.94 2.72
C MET A 171 12.23 -1.19 1.71
N ALA A 172 12.40 0.13 1.89
CA ALA A 172 13.16 0.97 0.97
C ALA A 172 14.58 0.43 0.75
N GLU A 173 15.26 0.01 1.82
CA GLU A 173 16.60 -0.55 1.74
C GLU A 173 16.62 -1.90 1.02
N ALA A 174 15.69 -2.80 1.33
CA ALA A 174 15.57 -4.07 0.61
C ALA A 174 15.34 -3.84 -0.89
N ARG A 175 14.54 -2.85 -1.28
CA ARG A 175 14.28 -2.52 -2.68
C ARG A 175 15.51 -1.93 -3.37
N ARG A 176 16.30 -1.08 -2.69
CA ARG A 176 17.61 -0.62 -3.21
C ARG A 176 18.55 -1.77 -3.50
N GLN A 177 18.63 -2.75 -2.60
CA GLN A 177 19.46 -3.96 -2.79
C GLN A 177 19.02 -4.79 -4.01
N HIS A 178 17.76 -4.64 -4.45
CA HIS A 178 17.24 -5.24 -5.69
C HIS A 178 17.39 -4.32 -6.91
N ASN A 179 18.29 -3.34 -6.87
CA ASN A 179 18.58 -2.37 -7.93
C ASN A 179 17.37 -1.51 -8.33
N VAL A 180 16.47 -1.24 -7.39
CA VAL A 180 15.38 -0.28 -7.60
C VAL A 180 15.85 1.11 -7.22
N ALA A 181 15.55 2.11 -8.05
CA ALA A 181 15.81 3.50 -7.72
C ALA A 181 14.81 3.97 -6.65
N VAL A 182 15.27 4.08 -5.39
CA VAL A 182 14.40 4.38 -4.25
C VAL A 182 14.73 5.74 -3.63
N ARG A 183 13.70 6.59 -3.50
CA ARG A 183 13.73 7.83 -2.73
C ARG A 183 12.87 7.69 -1.48
N THR A 184 13.28 8.35 -0.40
CA THR A 184 12.60 8.29 0.90
C THR A 184 12.50 9.70 1.48
N MET A 185 11.35 10.04 2.07
CA MET A 185 11.14 11.30 2.78
C MET A 185 10.44 11.05 4.11
N ASP A 186 11.08 11.48 5.20
CA ASP A 186 10.54 11.49 6.56
C ASP A 186 10.02 12.90 6.90
N PHE A 187 8.70 13.01 7.09
CA PHE A 187 8.02 14.24 7.52
C PHE A 187 8.06 14.46 9.03
N SER A 188 8.80 13.64 9.79
CA SER A 188 9.09 13.74 11.22
C SER A 188 7.90 13.66 12.19
N ASP A 189 6.87 14.49 12.03
CA ASP A 189 5.79 14.68 13.02
C ASP A 189 4.37 14.57 12.46
N SER A 190 4.19 14.58 11.14
CA SER A 190 2.87 14.47 10.52
C SER A 190 2.20 13.11 10.80
N ALA A 191 0.86 13.14 10.86
CA ALA A 191 0.03 11.96 11.08
C ALA A 191 0.01 11.00 9.87
N HIS A 192 -0.46 9.77 10.10
CA HIS A 192 -0.67 8.76 9.08
C HIS A 192 -1.50 9.29 7.90
N VAL A 193 -0.97 9.23 6.67
CA VAL A 193 -1.59 9.73 5.43
C VAL A 193 -1.93 11.24 5.52
N GLY A 194 -1.33 11.94 6.48
CA GLY A 194 -1.56 13.36 6.78
C GLY A 194 -0.50 14.28 6.22
N HIS A 195 0.50 13.76 5.48
CA HIS A 195 1.65 14.53 5.02
C HIS A 195 1.25 15.70 4.11
N LEU A 196 0.30 15.48 3.19
CA LEU A 196 -0.23 16.53 2.32
C LEU A 196 -0.93 17.64 3.12
N LEU A 197 -1.64 17.29 4.20
CA LEU A 197 -2.34 18.27 5.04
C LEU A 197 -1.38 19.09 5.89
N ALA A 198 -0.37 18.43 6.47
CA ALA A 198 0.63 19.09 7.31
C ALA A 198 1.62 19.94 6.48
N TYR A 199 2.03 19.45 5.31
CA TYR A 199 3.07 20.06 4.48
C TYR A 199 2.69 20.16 2.99
N PRO A 200 1.63 20.92 2.61
CA PRO A 200 1.06 20.86 1.26
C PRO A 200 2.05 21.18 0.14
N SER A 201 2.72 22.33 0.21
CA SER A 201 3.64 22.78 -0.83
C SER A 201 4.83 21.84 -1.00
N TYR A 202 5.38 21.36 0.12
CA TYR A 202 6.53 20.47 0.11
C TYR A 202 6.16 19.08 -0.42
N TYR A 203 5.04 18.51 0.05
CA TYR A 203 4.51 17.25 -0.43
C TYR A 203 4.23 17.27 -1.94
N MET A 204 3.57 18.34 -2.42
CA MET A 204 3.26 18.50 -3.85
C MET A 204 4.55 18.61 -4.68
N SER A 205 5.54 19.37 -4.20
CA SER A 205 6.84 19.50 -4.88
C SER A 205 7.54 18.14 -5.03
N LEU A 206 7.57 17.32 -3.97
CA LEU A 206 8.16 15.98 -4.01
C LEU A 206 7.45 15.06 -5.00
N CYS A 207 6.11 15.01 -4.93
CA CYS A 207 5.30 14.19 -5.85
C CYS A 207 5.51 14.61 -7.31
N SER A 208 5.48 15.91 -7.60
CA SER A 208 5.66 16.44 -8.94
C SER A 208 7.07 16.21 -9.46
N SER A 209 8.10 16.50 -8.67
CA SER A 209 9.50 16.24 -9.04
C SER A 209 9.73 14.77 -9.36
N PHE A 210 9.27 13.86 -8.50
CA PHE A 210 9.39 12.43 -8.75
C PHE A 210 8.67 12.00 -10.02
N MET A 211 7.45 12.49 -10.26
CA MET A 211 6.71 12.21 -11.48
C MET A 211 7.46 12.71 -12.74
N TYR A 212 8.03 13.92 -12.70
CA TYR A 212 8.80 14.45 -13.83
C TYR A 212 10.04 13.61 -14.11
N ASP A 213 10.77 13.20 -13.08
CA ASP A 213 11.94 12.34 -13.23
C ASP A 213 11.57 10.96 -13.79
N CYS A 214 10.48 10.36 -13.32
CA CYS A 214 9.97 9.09 -13.83
C CYS A 214 9.59 9.14 -15.32
N VAL A 215 8.94 10.23 -15.76
CA VAL A 215 8.54 10.37 -17.17
C VAL A 215 9.73 10.75 -18.06
N GLY A 216 10.63 11.60 -17.57
CA GLY A 216 11.81 12.06 -18.32
C GLY A 216 12.85 10.96 -18.56
N CYS A 217 12.90 9.95 -17.69
CA CYS A 217 13.77 8.78 -17.83
C CYS A 217 13.15 7.63 -18.66
N SER A 218 11.93 7.79 -19.20
CA SER A 218 11.12 6.71 -19.80
C SER A 218 10.96 6.76 -21.31
#